data_AF-A0A971HG60-F1
#
_entry.id   AF-A0A971HG60-F1
#
_cell.length_a   1.000
_cell.length_b   1.000
_cell.length_c   1.000
_cell.angle_alpha   90.00
_cell.angle_beta   90.00
_cell.angle_gamma   90.00
#
_symmetry.space_group_name_H-M   'P 1'
#
loop_
_entity.id
_entity.type
_entity.pdbx_description
1 polymer ?
#
loop_
_entity_poly.entity_id
_entity_poly.type
_entity_poly.pdbx_seq_one_letter_code
_entity_poly.pdbx_strand_id
1 'polypeptide(L)'
;MYEEVENKKIKDVYTLNEFLRPYGLAYDPHQDVFYTIIDPWQRKMGYTRLYDEAAVLSFMVLDSEPIYFEYDNKSWMIEFWKGQYGMATGFEIGIYYTSQPDLSNKTFNWTLYDCADDENMLKMRFELFKNHVSLIKRKGKHWWLTGFKLGEFSQP
;
A
#
# COMPACT_ATOMS: atom_id res chain seq x y z
N MET A 1 9.92 21.83 -6.58
CA MET A 1 9.37 20.76 -5.71
C MET A 1 10.10 20.68 -4.36
N TYR A 2 11.42 20.88 -4.28
CA TYR A 2 12.14 20.89 -3.00
C TYR A 2 12.13 22.24 -2.24
N GLU A 3 11.84 23.36 -2.91
CA GLU A 3 11.88 24.70 -2.31
C GLU A 3 10.61 25.11 -1.54
N GLU A 4 9.47 24.41 -1.69
CA GLU A 4 8.21 24.80 -1.02
C GLU A 4 8.04 24.22 0.40
N VAL A 5 8.93 23.33 0.84
CA VAL A 5 8.82 22.65 2.14
C VAL A 5 9.43 23.49 3.28
N GLU A 6 10.22 24.52 2.96
CA GLU A 6 11.10 25.20 3.93
C GLU A 6 10.41 26.05 5.00
N ASN A 7 9.08 26.25 4.98
CA ASN A 7 8.43 27.17 5.95
C ASN A 7 7.10 26.74 6.57
N LYS A 8 6.63 25.52 6.38
CA LYS A 8 5.47 25.01 7.14
C LYS A 8 5.95 24.29 8.40
N LYS A 9 6.02 25.00 9.53
CA LYS A 9 6.17 24.36 10.85
C LYS A 9 5.03 23.37 11.04
N ILE A 10 5.34 22.07 11.15
CA ILE A 10 4.40 21.05 11.62
C ILE A 10 4.14 21.35 13.10
N LYS A 11 2.86 21.55 13.46
CA LYS A 11 2.45 21.93 14.83
C LYS A 11 1.39 21.00 15.40
N ASP A 12 0.66 20.32 14.54
CA ASP A 12 -0.46 19.47 14.87
C ASP A 12 -0.63 18.38 13.80
N VAL A 13 -1.58 17.47 14.02
CA VAL A 13 -1.86 16.34 13.11
C VAL A 13 -2.35 16.83 11.75
N TYR A 14 -3.08 17.96 11.70
CA TYR A 14 -3.58 18.52 10.46
C TYR A 14 -2.43 18.99 9.56
N THR A 15 -1.53 19.82 10.11
CA THR A 15 -0.34 20.32 9.41
C THR A 15 0.63 19.20 9.02
N LEU A 16 0.72 18.13 9.83
CA LEU A 16 1.44 16.91 9.47
C LEU A 16 0.81 16.21 8.27
N ASN A 17 -0.52 16.01 8.26
CA ASN A 17 -1.20 15.33 7.15
C ASN A 17 -1.15 16.13 5.84
N GLU A 18 -1.19 17.47 5.92
CA GLU A 18 -0.95 18.34 4.75
C GLU A 18 0.48 18.21 4.21
N PHE A 19 1.47 18.02 5.09
CA PHE A 19 2.85 17.74 4.68
C PHE A 19 3.01 16.34 4.06
N LEU A 20 2.29 15.34 4.56
CA LEU A 20 2.37 13.95 4.08
C LEU A 20 1.60 13.71 2.78
N ARG A 21 0.56 14.51 2.49
CA ARG A 21 -0.33 14.34 1.35
C ARG A 21 0.39 14.21 -0.01
N PRO A 22 1.41 15.02 -0.37
CA PRO A 22 2.15 14.87 -1.63
C PRO A 22 2.88 13.51 -1.76
N TYR A 23 3.23 12.89 -0.64
CA TYR A 23 3.85 11.56 -0.59
C TYR A 23 2.82 10.42 -0.61
N GLY A 24 1.53 10.75 -0.68
CA GLY A 24 0.44 9.77 -0.68
C GLY A 24 0.09 9.22 0.70
N LEU A 25 0.52 9.87 1.77
CA LEU A 25 0.38 9.39 3.14
C LEU A 25 -0.46 10.32 4.02
N ALA A 26 -0.98 9.75 5.11
CA ALA A 26 -1.58 10.44 6.23
C ALA A 26 -1.27 9.67 7.53
N TYR A 27 -1.44 10.34 8.66
CA TYR A 27 -1.16 9.85 10.01
C TYR A 27 -2.44 9.83 10.85
N ASP A 28 -2.68 8.71 11.52
CA ASP A 28 -3.75 8.50 12.50
C ASP A 28 -3.16 8.56 13.93
N PRO A 29 -3.42 9.65 14.69
CA PRO A 29 -2.88 9.82 16.04
C PRO A 29 -3.53 8.88 17.07
N HIS A 30 -4.68 8.27 16.79
CA HIS A 30 -5.36 7.39 17.74
C HIS A 30 -4.69 6.03 17.86
N GLN A 31 -4.09 5.56 16.75
CA GLN A 31 -3.36 4.29 16.68
C GLN A 31 -1.85 4.50 16.57
N ASP A 32 -1.43 5.74 16.29
CA ASP A 32 -0.06 6.10 15.98
C ASP A 32 0.45 5.28 14.77
N VAL A 33 -0.25 5.42 13.64
CA VAL A 33 -0.06 4.65 12.40
C VAL A 33 -0.12 5.57 11.19
N PHE A 34 0.80 5.38 10.25
CA PHE A 34 0.77 6.00 8.93
C PHE A 34 -0.01 5.11 7.95
N TYR A 35 -0.66 5.72 6.96
CA TYR A 35 -1.45 5.00 5.97
C TYR A 35 -1.54 5.78 4.67
N THR A 36 -1.92 5.10 3.60
CA THR A 36 -2.08 5.66 2.25
C THR A 36 -3.42 6.36 2.10
N ILE A 37 -3.42 7.51 1.44
CA ILE A 37 -4.66 8.19 1.01
C ILE A 37 -5.24 7.51 -0.23
N ILE A 38 -6.47 7.88 -0.63
CA ILE A 38 -7.15 7.29 -1.80
C ILE A 38 -6.47 7.67 -3.11
N ASP A 39 -5.98 8.90 -3.24
CA ASP A 39 -5.39 9.41 -4.48
C ASP A 39 -3.90 9.74 -4.33
N PRO A 40 -3.05 8.75 -3.99
CA PRO A 40 -1.62 8.93 -3.99
C PRO A 40 -1.15 8.90 -5.46
N TRP A 41 -0.02 9.54 -5.75
CA TRP A 41 0.50 9.57 -7.13
C TRP A 41 0.83 8.16 -7.67
N GLN A 42 1.14 7.22 -6.77
CA GLN A 42 1.34 5.79 -7.06
C GLN A 42 0.16 5.16 -7.80
N ARG A 43 -1.07 5.65 -7.60
CA ARG A 43 -2.26 5.14 -8.30
C ARG A 43 -2.13 5.22 -9.82
N LYS A 44 -1.34 6.17 -10.34
CA LYS A 44 -1.11 6.36 -11.78
C LYS A 44 -0.06 5.42 -12.36
N MET A 45 0.71 4.71 -11.54
CA MET A 45 1.78 3.82 -12.00
C MET A 45 1.30 2.38 -12.22
N GLY A 46 0.14 2.01 -11.67
CA GLY A 46 -0.31 0.62 -11.67
C GLY A 46 0.54 -0.25 -10.74
N TYR A 47 0.51 -1.55 -10.99
CA TYR A 47 1.29 -2.53 -10.26
C TYR A 47 1.82 -3.63 -11.17
N THR A 48 3.03 -4.10 -10.88
CA THR A 48 3.62 -5.29 -11.49
C THR A 48 4.47 -6.01 -10.45
N ARG A 49 4.59 -7.34 -10.57
CA ARG A 49 5.41 -8.18 -9.67
C ARG A 49 6.87 -7.73 -9.56
N LEU A 50 7.40 -7.05 -10.58
CA LEU A 50 8.75 -6.48 -10.51
C LEU A 50 8.92 -5.54 -9.30
N TYR A 51 7.85 -4.86 -8.87
CA TYR A 51 7.90 -3.95 -7.73
C TYR A 51 8.20 -4.70 -6.43
N ASP A 52 7.63 -5.89 -6.25
CA ASP A 52 7.96 -6.77 -5.12
C ASP A 52 9.39 -7.24 -5.15
N GLU A 53 9.87 -7.68 -6.32
CA GLU A 53 11.25 -8.16 -6.48
C GLU A 53 12.26 -7.02 -6.23
N ALA A 54 11.87 -5.78 -6.52
CA ALA A 54 12.67 -4.58 -6.26
C ALA A 54 12.48 -4.00 -4.85
N ALA A 55 11.54 -4.51 -4.03
CA ALA A 55 11.21 -3.92 -2.73
C ALA A 55 12.42 -3.85 -1.78
N VAL A 56 13.31 -4.86 -1.86
CA VAL A 56 14.56 -4.90 -1.09
C VAL A 56 15.50 -3.72 -1.38
N LEU A 57 15.48 -3.18 -2.61
CA LEU A 57 16.26 -1.99 -2.97
C LEU A 57 15.79 -0.73 -2.22
N SER A 58 14.56 -0.76 -1.71
CA SER A 58 13.96 0.26 -0.87
C SER A 58 13.97 -0.12 0.62
N PHE A 59 14.82 -1.07 1.02
CA PHE A 59 14.94 -1.58 2.39
C PHE A 59 13.65 -2.19 2.94
N MET A 60 12.81 -2.76 2.05
CA MET A 60 11.60 -3.46 2.44
C MET A 60 11.83 -4.97 2.36
N VAL A 61 11.54 -5.67 3.45
CA VAL A 61 11.56 -7.14 3.54
C VAL A 61 10.13 -7.57 3.81
N LEU A 62 9.48 -8.09 2.77
CA LEU A 62 8.04 -8.31 2.74
C LEU A 62 7.73 -9.73 2.29
N ASP A 63 6.72 -10.32 2.90
CA ASP A 63 5.96 -11.41 2.31
C ASP A 63 4.88 -10.80 1.39
N SER A 64 4.86 -11.21 0.13
CA SER A 64 3.77 -10.89 -0.80
C SER A 64 2.96 -12.13 -1.17
N GLU A 65 1.64 -12.00 -1.15
CA GLU A 65 0.69 -13.08 -1.48
C GLU A 65 -0.37 -12.55 -2.47
N PRO A 66 -0.17 -12.77 -3.78
CA PRO A 66 -1.14 -12.37 -4.80
C PRO A 66 -2.22 -13.46 -5.02
N ILE A 67 -3.48 -13.03 -5.08
CA ILE A 67 -4.64 -13.85 -5.41
C ILE A 67 -5.21 -13.39 -6.76
N TYR A 68 -5.12 -14.25 -7.76
CA TYR A 68 -5.60 -13.98 -9.11
C TYR A 68 -6.99 -14.59 -9.35
N PHE A 69 -7.86 -13.86 -10.05
CA PHE A 69 -9.17 -14.36 -10.47
C PHE A 69 -9.71 -13.60 -11.68
N GLU A 70 -10.66 -14.18 -12.40
CA GLU A 70 -11.35 -13.53 -13.52
C GLU A 70 -12.73 -13.06 -13.09
N TYR A 71 -13.08 -11.82 -13.45
CA TYR A 71 -14.41 -11.26 -13.21
C TYR A 71 -14.72 -10.15 -14.23
N ASP A 72 -15.94 -10.17 -14.78
CA ASP A 72 -16.42 -9.20 -15.77
C ASP A 72 -15.47 -9.01 -16.97
N ASN A 73 -14.97 -10.12 -17.52
CA ASN A 73 -14.01 -10.15 -18.63
C ASN A 73 -12.69 -9.40 -18.35
N LYS A 74 -12.30 -9.28 -17.07
CA LYS A 74 -11.01 -8.73 -16.63
C LYS A 74 -10.26 -9.74 -15.78
N SER A 75 -8.95 -9.67 -15.82
CA SER A 75 -8.06 -10.39 -14.92
C SER A 75 -7.79 -9.53 -13.70
N TRP A 76 -8.19 -9.99 -12.53
CA TRP A 76 -8.05 -9.30 -11.26
C TRP A 76 -6.93 -9.88 -10.42
N MET A 77 -6.36 -9.03 -9.59
CA MET A 77 -5.39 -9.41 -8.58
C MET A 77 -5.70 -8.67 -7.28
N ILE A 78 -5.80 -9.42 -6.19
CA ILE A 78 -5.76 -8.89 -4.84
C ILE A 78 -4.43 -9.30 -4.26
N GLU A 79 -3.64 -8.35 -3.78
CA GLU A 79 -2.34 -8.67 -3.23
C GLU A 79 -2.20 -8.16 -1.80
N PHE A 80 -1.62 -9.02 -0.98
CA PHE A 80 -1.32 -8.76 0.41
C PHE A 80 0.17 -8.60 0.58
N TRP A 81 0.58 -7.52 1.25
CA TRP A 81 1.96 -7.36 1.68
C TRP A 81 2.04 -7.26 3.19
N LYS A 82 2.96 -7.99 3.79
CA LYS A 82 3.22 -7.97 5.22
C LYS A 82 4.72 -7.98 5.46
N GLY A 83 5.19 -7.11 6.34
CA GLY A 83 6.59 -7.18 6.76
C GLY A 83 7.17 -5.87 7.27
N GLN A 84 8.46 -5.71 7.03
CA GLN A 84 9.26 -4.57 7.45
C GLN A 84 9.44 -3.60 6.27
N TYR A 85 8.90 -2.40 6.40
CA TYR A 85 8.98 -1.28 5.47
C TYR A 85 10.03 -0.28 5.95
N GLY A 86 11.31 -0.61 5.78
CA GLY A 86 12.41 0.20 6.30
C GLY A 86 12.34 0.34 7.82
N MET A 87 11.91 1.49 8.31
CA MET A 87 11.78 1.79 9.75
C MET A 87 10.40 1.45 10.34
N ALA A 88 9.49 0.87 9.56
CA ALA A 88 8.13 0.57 9.99
C ALA A 88 7.76 -0.90 9.82
N THR A 89 6.89 -1.41 10.68
CA THR A 89 6.17 -2.68 10.44
C THR A 89 4.84 -2.36 9.78
N GLY A 90 4.43 -3.09 8.75
CA GLY A 90 3.23 -2.76 8.01
C GLY A 90 2.46 -3.93 7.43
N PHE A 91 1.24 -3.62 6.98
CA PHE A 91 0.39 -4.50 6.21
C PHE A 91 -0.40 -3.70 5.16
N GLU A 92 -0.57 -4.29 3.99
CA GLU A 92 -1.21 -3.67 2.85
C GLU A 92 -2.14 -4.66 2.14
N ILE A 93 -3.23 -4.12 1.58
CA ILE A 93 -4.12 -4.83 0.65
C ILE A 93 -4.29 -3.96 -0.58
N GLY A 94 -3.83 -4.45 -1.73
CA GLY A 94 -3.99 -3.78 -3.02
C GLY A 94 -4.97 -4.53 -3.92
N ILE A 95 -5.81 -3.78 -4.63
CA ILE A 95 -6.80 -4.28 -5.59
C ILE A 95 -6.46 -3.74 -6.96
N TYR A 96 -6.26 -4.66 -7.90
CA TYR A 96 -5.84 -4.35 -9.24
C TYR A 96 -6.59 -5.19 -10.27
N TYR A 97 -6.67 -4.69 -11.49
CA TYR A 97 -7.18 -5.45 -12.62
C TYR A 97 -6.44 -5.09 -13.90
N THR A 98 -6.53 -5.94 -14.90
CA THR A 98 -6.09 -5.64 -16.26
C THR A 98 -7.10 -6.21 -17.24
N SER A 99 -7.32 -5.47 -18.32
CA SER A 99 -8.02 -5.96 -19.51
C SER A 99 -7.03 -6.37 -20.61
N GLN A 100 -5.73 -6.27 -20.33
CA GLN A 100 -4.72 -6.70 -21.28
C GLN A 100 -4.63 -8.23 -21.30
N PRO A 101 -4.31 -8.83 -22.46
CA PRO A 101 -4.03 -10.26 -22.54
C PRO A 101 -2.93 -10.61 -21.54
N ASP A 102 -3.07 -11.75 -20.86
CA ASP A 102 -1.99 -12.26 -20.03
C ASP A 102 -0.78 -12.60 -20.92
N LEU A 103 0.27 -11.78 -20.83
CA LEU A 103 1.54 -12.00 -21.53
C LEU A 103 2.52 -12.81 -20.67
N SER A 104 2.08 -13.24 -19.47
CA SER A 104 2.93 -14.00 -18.57
C SER A 104 3.16 -15.43 -19.05
N ASN A 105 4.33 -15.96 -18.73
CA ASN A 105 4.61 -17.39 -18.81
C ASN A 105 5.09 -17.88 -17.44
N LYS A 106 5.28 -19.19 -17.28
CA LYS A 106 5.71 -19.81 -16.02
C LYS A 106 7.02 -19.24 -15.44
N THR A 107 7.80 -18.51 -16.23
CA THR A 107 9.12 -17.98 -15.85
C THR A 107 9.11 -16.45 -15.70
N PHE A 108 8.22 -15.73 -16.38
CA PHE A 108 8.13 -14.27 -16.38
C PHE A 108 6.67 -13.83 -16.29
N ASN A 109 6.26 -13.31 -15.14
CA ASN A 109 4.97 -12.63 -14.96
C ASN A 109 5.20 -11.16 -14.63
N TRP A 110 5.21 -10.32 -15.66
CA TRP A 110 5.43 -8.87 -15.58
C TRP A 110 4.18 -8.10 -16.01
N THR A 111 3.03 -8.79 -16.03
CA THR A 111 1.75 -8.21 -16.40
C THR A 111 1.52 -6.94 -15.58
N LEU A 112 1.25 -5.84 -16.28
CA LEU A 112 0.93 -4.57 -15.66
C LEU A 112 -0.56 -4.58 -15.34
N TYR A 113 -0.87 -4.38 -14.07
CA TYR A 113 -2.22 -4.21 -13.58
C TYR A 113 -2.49 -2.74 -13.28
N ASP A 114 -3.68 -2.28 -13.63
CA ASP A 114 -4.19 -0.98 -13.22
C ASP A 114 -4.71 -1.07 -11.79
N CYS A 115 -4.52 0.01 -11.03
CA CYS A 115 -5.15 0.16 -9.72
C CYS A 115 -6.68 0.22 -9.88
N ALA A 116 -7.44 -0.37 -8.96
CA ALA A 116 -8.89 -0.28 -9.03
C ALA A 116 -9.38 1.19 -9.03
N ASP A 117 -10.27 1.50 -9.97
CA ASP A 117 -10.93 2.81 -10.07
C ASP A 117 -11.93 3.03 -8.91
N ASP A 118 -12.56 4.20 -8.87
CA ASP A 118 -13.42 4.60 -7.75
C ASP A 118 -14.69 3.74 -7.60
N GLU A 119 -15.16 3.22 -8.73
CA GLU A 119 -16.34 2.34 -8.80
C GLU A 119 -15.99 0.94 -8.28
N ASN A 120 -14.78 0.49 -8.59
CA ASN A 120 -14.26 -0.85 -8.30
C ASN A 120 -13.50 -0.99 -6.97
N MET A 121 -13.37 0.08 -6.17
CA MET A 121 -12.81 -0.02 -4.81
C MET A 121 -13.61 -0.97 -3.92
N LEU A 122 -12.91 -1.76 -3.10
CA LEU A 122 -13.54 -2.74 -2.21
C LEU A 122 -13.62 -2.23 -0.77
N LYS A 123 -14.64 -2.69 -0.04
CA LYS A 123 -14.70 -2.54 1.42
C LYS A 123 -13.78 -3.59 2.05
N MET A 124 -12.68 -3.12 2.61
CA MET A 124 -11.64 -3.96 3.20
C MET A 124 -11.47 -3.66 4.68
N ARG A 125 -11.00 -4.65 5.43
CA ARG A 125 -10.59 -4.53 6.83
C ARG A 125 -9.44 -5.49 7.10
N PHE A 126 -8.46 -5.06 7.86
CA PHE A 126 -7.47 -5.94 8.45
C PHE A 126 -7.14 -5.55 9.88
N GLU A 127 -6.53 -6.48 10.60
CA GLU A 127 -5.91 -6.26 11.90
C GLU A 127 -4.56 -6.98 11.93
N LEU A 128 -3.48 -6.24 12.18
CA LEU A 128 -2.13 -6.77 12.23
C LEU A 128 -1.75 -7.05 13.69
N PHE A 129 -1.29 -8.27 13.96
CA PHE A 129 -0.86 -8.69 15.29
C PHE A 129 0.64 -8.99 15.32
N LYS A 130 1.27 -8.70 16.45
CA LYS A 130 2.61 -9.15 16.81
C LYS A 130 2.61 -9.66 18.24
N ASN A 131 3.10 -10.87 18.47
CA ASN A 131 3.11 -11.51 19.80
C ASN A 131 1.73 -11.45 20.51
N HIS A 132 0.65 -11.72 19.75
CA HIS A 132 -0.75 -11.63 20.19
C HIS A 132 -1.25 -10.23 20.58
N VAL A 133 -0.45 -9.19 20.39
CA VAL A 133 -0.85 -7.79 20.58
C VAL A 133 -1.26 -7.19 19.24
N SER A 134 -2.40 -6.51 19.23
CA SER A 134 -2.90 -5.79 18.06
C SER A 134 -2.08 -4.51 17.84
N LEU A 135 -1.41 -4.40 16.70
CA LEU A 135 -0.59 -3.24 16.35
C LEU A 135 -1.33 -2.22 15.49
N ILE A 136 -2.11 -2.70 14.52
CA ILE A 136 -2.74 -1.87 13.49
C ILE A 136 -4.14 -2.40 13.20
N LYS A 137 -5.15 -1.53 13.21
CA LYS A 137 -6.51 -1.84 12.74
C LYS A 137 -6.90 -0.85 11.65
N ARG A 138 -7.26 -1.35 10.48
CA ARG A 138 -7.70 -0.52 9.35
C ARG A 138 -8.97 -1.08 8.76
N LYS A 139 -9.89 -0.19 8.37
CA LYS A 139 -11.11 -0.51 7.64
C LYS A 139 -11.48 0.66 6.71
N GLY A 140 -11.99 0.37 5.53
CA GLY A 140 -12.42 1.41 4.60
C GLY A 140 -12.81 0.87 3.23
N LYS A 141 -13.49 1.69 2.43
CA LYS A 141 -13.59 1.46 0.98
C LYS A 141 -12.33 2.03 0.34
N HIS A 142 -11.50 1.18 -0.27
CA HIS A 142 -10.21 1.60 -0.83
C HIS A 142 -9.80 0.66 -1.97
N TRP A 143 -8.85 1.08 -2.81
CA TRP A 143 -8.13 0.19 -3.73
C TRP A 143 -6.82 -0.30 -3.11
N TRP A 144 -6.16 0.53 -2.29
CA TRP A 144 -4.92 0.21 -1.57
C TRP A 144 -4.98 0.51 -0.07
N LEU A 145 -5.54 -0.39 0.73
CA LEU A 145 -5.72 -0.19 2.17
C LEU A 145 -4.44 -0.59 2.91
N THR A 146 -3.77 0.39 3.53
CA THR A 146 -2.48 0.16 4.21
C THR A 146 -2.49 0.61 5.67
N GLY A 147 -1.45 0.20 6.39
CA GLY A 147 -1.09 0.74 7.69
C GLY A 147 0.36 0.41 8.06
N PHE A 148 1.08 1.40 8.56
CA PHE A 148 2.49 1.34 8.92
C PHE A 148 2.73 1.87 10.34
N LYS A 149 3.26 1.01 11.21
CA LYS A 149 3.69 1.37 12.56
C LYS A 149 5.17 1.76 12.54
N LEU A 150 5.44 3.06 12.63
CA LEU A 150 6.80 3.60 12.63
C LEU A 150 7.54 3.22 13.92
N GLY A 151 8.83 2.88 13.80
CA GLY A 151 9.68 2.51 14.95
C GLY A 151 9.43 1.11 15.50
N GLU A 152 8.51 0.35 14.90
CA GLU A 152 8.27 -1.05 15.24
C GLU A 152 9.09 -1.95 14.31
N PHE A 153 10.02 -2.70 14.88
CA PHE A 153 10.83 -3.68 14.15
C PHE A 153 10.14 -5.04 14.14
N SER A 154 9.97 -5.65 12.97
CA SER A 154 9.53 -7.03 12.83
C SER A 154 10.53 -7.83 12.01
N GLN A 155 10.67 -9.12 12.33
CA GLN A 155 11.30 -10.09 11.45
C GLN A 155 10.16 -10.76 10.67
N PRO A 156 10.02 -10.46 9.37
CA PRO A 156 9.10 -11.18 8.48
C PRO A 156 9.46 -12.66 8.45
#